data_AF-A0ABD5BRX4-F1
#
_entry.id   AF-A0ABD5BRX4-F1
#
_cell.length_a   1.000
_cell.length_b   1.000
_cell.length_c   1.000
_cell.angle_alpha   90.00
_cell.angle_beta   90.00
_cell.angle_gamma   90.00
#
_symmetry.space_group_name_H-M   'P 1'
#
loop_
_entity.id
_entity.type
_entity.pdbx_description
1 polymer ?
#
loop_
_entity_poly.entity_id
_entity_poly.type
_entity_poly.pdbx_seq_one_letter_code
_entity_poly.pdbx_strand_id
1 'polypeptide(L)'
;MEIINPEFTKFVQDLADWHEKQIDNLQLILAHPEADISLGPDLTIEAGSDKAKGIRVGIMLALNYLGKLPFSHIECEDNGDDDQ
;
A
#
# COMPACT_ATOMS: atom_id res chain seq x y z
N MET A 1 -2.28 21.18 1.80
CA MET A 1 -3.14 21.30 3.00
C MET A 1 -2.16 21.61 4.12
N GLU A 2 -2.15 22.82 4.67
CA GLU A 2 -1.27 23.15 5.79
C GLU A 2 -1.73 22.34 6.99
N ILE A 3 -0.91 21.38 7.41
CA ILE A 3 -1.19 20.55 8.57
C ILE A 3 -0.56 21.23 9.78
N ILE A 4 -1.38 21.96 10.53
CA ILE A 4 -0.97 22.70 11.73
C ILE A 4 -0.94 21.76 12.97
N ASN A 5 -1.26 20.47 12.80
CA ASN A 5 -1.35 19.50 13.90
C ASN A 5 -0.34 18.33 13.71
N PRO A 6 0.67 18.19 14.58
CA PRO A 6 1.67 17.13 14.48
C PRO A 6 1.08 15.71 14.62
N GLU A 7 -0.01 15.53 15.35
CA GLU A 7 -0.70 14.24 15.44
C GLU A 7 -1.35 13.86 14.10
N PHE A 8 -1.87 14.84 13.37
CA PHE A 8 -2.44 14.61 12.05
C PHE A 8 -1.36 14.30 11.02
N THR A 9 -0.21 14.99 11.06
CA THR A 9 0.95 14.65 10.21
C THR A 9 1.38 13.21 10.44
N LYS A 10 1.54 12.80 11.70
CA LYS A 10 1.91 11.43 12.04
C LYS A 10 0.88 10.42 11.53
N PHE A 11 -0.41 10.68 11.73
CA PHE A 11 -1.48 9.82 11.22
C PHE A 11 -1.44 9.66 9.69
N VAL A 12 -1.20 10.76 8.96
CA VAL A 12 -1.08 10.71 7.49
C VAL A 12 0.13 9.88 7.05
N GLN A 13 1.26 10.00 7.75
CA GLN A 13 2.44 9.18 7.48
C GLN A 13 2.18 7.70 7.77
N ASP A 14 1.63 7.37 8.94
CA ASP A 14 1.31 5.99 9.33
C ASP A 14 0.34 5.34 8.32
N LEU A 15 -0.61 6.12 7.79
CA LEU A 15 -1.54 5.67 6.74
C LEU A 15 -0.83 5.43 5.40
N ALA A 16 0.11 6.31 5.03
CA ALA A 16 0.92 6.16 3.81
C ALA A 16 1.76 4.89 3.87
N ASP A 17 2.51 4.70 4.96
CA ASP A 17 3.36 3.53 5.18
C ASP A 17 2.54 2.23 5.20
N TRP A 18 1.36 2.25 5.84
CA TRP A 18 0.47 1.10 5.86
C TRP A 18 0.00 0.73 4.46
N HIS A 19 -0.39 1.72 3.65
CA HIS A 19 -0.86 1.50 2.29
C HIS A 19 0.25 0.97 1.39
N GLU A 20 1.45 1.57 1.41
CA GLU A 20 2.60 1.10 0.66
C GLU A 20 2.90 -0.37 0.96
N LYS A 21 2.89 -0.75 2.24
CA LYS A 21 3.06 -2.15 2.66
C LYS A 21 1.95 -3.07 2.11
N GLN A 22 0.71 -2.62 2.01
CA GLN A 22 -0.35 -3.42 1.38
C GLN A 22 -0.09 -3.61 -0.11
N ILE A 23 0.33 -2.54 -0.79
CA ILE A 23 0.64 -2.58 -2.22
C ILE A 23 1.81 -3.54 -2.49
N ASP A 24 2.88 -3.48 -1.69
CA ASP A 24 4.04 -4.35 -1.82
C ASP A 24 3.67 -5.84 -1.67
N ASN A 25 2.83 -6.17 -0.68
CA ASN A 25 2.36 -7.54 -0.48
C ASN A 25 1.54 -8.04 -1.68
N LEU A 26 0.69 -7.19 -2.25
CA LEU A 26 -0.10 -7.53 -3.44
C LEU A 26 0.80 -7.71 -4.66
N GLN A 27 1.81 -6.87 -4.84
CA GLN A 27 2.79 -7.01 -5.91
C GLN A 27 3.62 -8.29 -5.77
N LEU A 28 3.98 -8.68 -4.54
CA LEU A 28 4.70 -9.93 -4.27
C LEU A 28 3.93 -11.16 -4.77
N ILE A 29 2.61 -11.20 -4.56
CA ILE A 29 1.76 -12.31 -5.04
C ILE A 29 1.76 -12.39 -6.58
N LEU A 30 1.84 -11.25 -7.27
CA LEU A 30 1.93 -11.19 -8.73
C LEU A 30 3.32 -11.56 -9.25
N ALA A 31 4.37 -11.23 -8.51
CA ALA A 31 5.76 -11.54 -8.85
C ALA A 31 6.08 -13.05 -8.77
N HIS A 32 5.33 -13.79 -7.95
CA HIS A 32 5.52 -15.22 -7.71
C HIS A 32 4.27 -16.05 -8.11
N PRO A 33 3.96 -16.17 -9.42
CA PRO A 33 2.80 -16.93 -9.89
C PRO A 33 2.87 -18.43 -9.61
N GLU A 34 4.07 -18.97 -9.42
CA GLU A 34 4.38 -20.36 -9.09
C GLU A 34 4.20 -20.71 -7.61
N ALA A 35 4.07 -19.71 -6.73
CA ALA A 35 3.92 -19.93 -5.30
C ALA A 35 2.45 -20.14 -4.91
N ASP A 36 2.26 -20.97 -3.88
CA ASP A 36 0.98 -21.09 -3.18
C ASP A 36 0.66 -19.80 -2.42
N ILE A 37 -0.63 -19.46 -2.35
CA ILE A 37 -1.09 -18.28 -1.61
C ILE A 37 -1.64 -18.76 -0.26
N SER A 38 -0.95 -18.44 0.83
CA SER A 38 -1.44 -18.69 2.18
C SER A 38 -2.16 -17.45 2.73
N LEU A 39 -3.40 -17.63 3.17
CA LEU A 39 -4.26 -16.61 3.78
C LEU A 39 -4.49 -16.90 5.27
N GLY A 40 -3.50 -17.49 5.93
CA GLY A 40 -3.56 -17.91 7.33
C GLY A 40 -3.34 -19.41 7.51
N PRO A 41 -3.48 -19.94 8.75
CA PRO A 41 -3.14 -21.32 9.07
C PRO A 41 -4.02 -22.35 8.37
N ASP A 42 -5.27 -21.99 8.05
CA ASP A 42 -6.27 -22.94 7.55
C ASP A 42 -6.56 -22.82 6.05
N LEU A 43 -5.99 -21.82 5.38
CA LEU A 43 -6.32 -21.51 3.99
C LEU A 43 -5.06 -21.31 3.15
N THR A 44 -4.76 -22.32 2.35
CA THR A 44 -3.74 -22.27 1.30
C THR A 44 -4.39 -22.52 -0.04
N ILE A 45 -4.03 -21.70 -1.03
CA ILE A 45 -4.53 -21.79 -2.40
C ILE A 45 -3.37 -22.22 -3.28
N GLU A 46 -3.50 -23.41 -3.84
CA GLU A 46 -2.48 -24.03 -4.68
C GLU A 46 -2.18 -23.19 -5.92
N ALA A 47 -0.89 -23.07 -6.22
CA ALA A 47 -0.39 -22.44 -7.44
C ALA A 47 -1.01 -23.06 -8.70
N GLY A 48 -1.22 -22.25 -9.74
CA GLY A 48 -1.80 -22.72 -11.00
C GLY A 48 -3.31 -23.09 -10.97
N SER A 49 -3.93 -23.19 -9.79
CA SER A 49 -5.38 -23.40 -9.67
C SER A 49 -6.19 -22.24 -10.26
N ASP A 50 -7.43 -22.51 -10.70
CA ASP A 50 -8.30 -21.45 -11.24
C ASP A 50 -8.65 -20.39 -10.20
N LYS A 51 -8.69 -20.77 -8.91
CA LYS A 51 -8.82 -19.82 -7.79
C LYS A 51 -7.61 -18.89 -7.72
N ALA A 52 -6.39 -19.42 -7.81
CA ALA A 52 -5.18 -18.61 -7.77
C ALA A 52 -5.10 -17.66 -8.97
N LYS A 53 -5.52 -18.09 -10.17
CA LYS A 53 -5.63 -17.21 -11.34
C LYS A 53 -6.65 -16.08 -11.10
N GLY A 54 -7.84 -16.43 -10.60
CA GLY A 54 -8.89 -15.45 -10.30
C GLY A 54 -8.44 -14.41 -9.26
N ILE A 55 -7.73 -14.84 -8.21
CA ILE A 55 -7.15 -13.94 -7.21
C ILE A 55 -6.15 -13.00 -7.85
N ARG A 56 -5.22 -13.49 -8.67
CA ARG A 56 -4.22 -12.63 -9.34
C ARG A 56 -4.88 -11.59 -10.24
N VAL A 57 -5.92 -11.97 -11.01
CA VAL A 57 -6.71 -11.01 -11.80
C VAL A 57 -7.38 -9.97 -10.90
N GLY A 58 -7.97 -10.39 -9.78
CA GLY A 58 -8.55 -9.48 -8.79
C GLY A 58 -7.52 -8.51 -8.21
N ILE A 59 -6.31 -8.99 -7.90
CA ILE A 59 -5.19 -8.17 -7.41
C ILE A 59 -4.76 -7.16 -8.49
N MET A 60 -4.64 -7.58 -9.75
CA MET A 60 -4.31 -6.66 -10.85
C MET A 60 -5.34 -5.53 -10.97
N LEU A 61 -6.63 -5.84 -10.84
CA LEU A 61 -7.69 -4.83 -10.81
C LEU A 61 -7.54 -3.91 -9.59
N ALA A 62 -7.32 -4.46 -8.40
CA ALA A 62 -7.14 -3.68 -7.18
C ALA A 62 -5.96 -2.73 -7.28
N LEU A 63 -4.80 -3.19 -7.77
CA LEU A 63 -3.62 -2.35 -7.99
C LEU A 63 -3.87 -1.26 -9.03
N ASN A 64 -4.65 -1.53 -10.09
CA ASN A 64 -4.99 -0.52 -11.08
C ASN A 64 -5.80 0.65 -10.49
N TYR A 65 -6.72 0.35 -9.56
CA TYR A 65 -7.59 1.38 -8.96
C TYR A 65 -7.02 1.99 -7.68
N LEU A 66 -6.25 1.23 -6.90
CA LEU A 66 -5.85 1.56 -5.53
C LEU A 66 -4.34 1.53 -5.32
N GLY A 67 -3.54 1.25 -6.35
CA GLY A 67 -2.09 1.05 -6.24
C GLY A 67 -1.28 2.29 -5.89
N LYS A 68 -1.88 3.49 -5.97
CA LYS A 68 -1.27 4.74 -5.55
C LYS A 68 -2.23 5.51 -4.67
N LEU A 69 -1.73 6.05 -3.56
CA LEU A 69 -2.48 6.99 -2.75
C LEU A 69 -2.72 8.28 -3.54
N PRO A 70 -3.96 8.82 -3.52
CA PRO A 70 -4.30 10.04 -4.25
C PRO A 70 -3.84 11.33 -3.53
N PHE A 71 -2.88 11.23 -2.61
CA PHE A 71 -2.29 12.35 -1.91
C PHE A 71 -0.80 12.11 -1.66
N SER A 72 -0.02 13.18 -1.66
CA SER A 72 1.40 13.18 -1.33
C SER A 72 1.62 14.21 -0.23
N HIS A 73 2.36 13.85 0.81
CA HIS A 73 2.68 14.78 1.88
C HIS A 73 3.63 15.83 1.32
N ILE A 74 3.16 17.08 1.20
CA ILE A 74 4.05 18.20 0.95
C ILE A 74 4.62 18.53 2.33
N GLU A 75 5.88 18.18 2.56
CA GLU A 75 6.62 18.72 3.70
C GLU A 75 6.61 20.24 3.54
N CYS A 76 5.94 20.95 4.46
CA CYS A 76 6.07 22.39 4.55
C CYS A 76 7.53 22.64 4.97
N GLU A 77 8.39 23.05 4.03
CA GLU A 77 9.66 23.66 4.36
C GLU A 77 9.33 24.85 5.28
N ASP A 78 9.71 24.72 6.54
CA ASP A 78 9.77 25.82 7.49
C ASP A 78 10.79 26.81 6.91
N ASN A 79 10.30 27.78 6.13
CA ASN A 79 11.08 28.95 5.75
C ASN A 79 11.32 29.70 7.05
N GLY A 80 12.37 29.33 7.76
CA GLY A 80 12.83 30.03 8.95
C GLY A 80 13.05 31.49 8.63
N ASP A 81 12.05 32.32 8.94
CA ASP A 81 12.27 33.72 9.28
C ASP A 81 13.02 33.70 10.61
N ASP A 82 14.34 33.51 10.52
CA ASP A 82 15.29 34.03 11.50
C ASP A 82 15.12 35.56 11.48
N ASP A 83 14.18 36.04 12.31
CA ASP A 83 14.03 37.45 12.63
C ASP A 83 15.38 37.99 13.16
N GLN A 84 15.82 39.05 12.49
CA GLN A 84 17.11 39.73 12.60
C GLN A 84 17.30 40.49 13.92
#